data_AF-A0A9P0QCH9-F1
#
_entry.id   AF-A0A9P0QCH9-F1
#
_cell.length_a   1.000
_cell.length_b   1.000
_cell.length_c   1.000
_cell.angle_alpha   90.00
_cell.angle_beta   90.00
_cell.angle_gamma   90.00
#
_symmetry.space_group_name_H-M   'P 1'
#
loop_
_entity.id
_entity.type
_entity.pdbx_description
1 polymer ?
#
loop_
_entity_poly.entity_id
_entity_poly.type
_entity_poly.pdbx_seq_one_letter_code
_entity_poly.pdbx_strand_id
1 'polypeptide(L)'
;MCKTVFLLTTDYEKSKMFSKAPDEIISILKTKNVTYNFHQCCLTEKTFRRHKLLPEWKITSTDEDINGIEFISSMENTRYPFYGTQFHPEKNLFEFKAGIGIPHSVEAVKISQYFANFFVEECRKNANRFPDHDLEKRTLIYNYQPIYTGINGSVYEQKYVFAKSDSEKSEL
;
A
#
# COMPACT_ATOMS: atom_id res chain seq x y z
N MET A 1 -17.51 -7.35 1.16
CA MET A 1 -17.12 -6.40 0.09
C MET A 1 -17.30 -5.00 0.66
N CYS A 2 -16.23 -4.42 1.23
CA CYS A 2 -16.25 -3.18 2.03
C CYS A 2 -17.01 -2.04 1.33
N LYS A 3 -17.89 -1.33 2.06
CA LYS A 3 -18.64 -0.18 1.54
C LYS A 3 -17.81 1.05 1.84
N THR A 4 -16.83 1.33 1.00
CA THR A 4 -15.69 2.16 1.44
C THR A 4 -16.02 3.64 1.37
N VAL A 5 -16.26 4.25 2.52
CA VAL A 5 -16.04 5.69 2.72
C VAL A 5 -14.66 5.80 3.37
N PHE A 6 -13.69 6.35 2.64
CA PHE A 6 -12.35 6.57 3.17
C PHE A 6 -12.36 7.81 4.07
N LEU A 7 -12.18 7.58 5.37
CA LEU A 7 -12.30 8.60 6.40
C LEU A 7 -10.92 9.00 6.89
N LEU A 8 -10.45 10.17 6.48
CA LEU A 8 -9.25 10.76 7.07
C LEU A 8 -9.53 11.22 8.50
N THR A 9 -8.63 10.88 9.42
CA THR A 9 -8.67 11.36 10.81
C THR A 9 -8.61 12.90 10.86
N THR A 10 -9.14 13.53 11.91
CA THR A 10 -9.21 15.00 11.98
C THR A 10 -7.85 15.70 11.98
N ASP A 11 -6.77 15.00 12.31
CA ASP A 11 -5.40 15.52 12.37
C ASP A 11 -4.47 14.86 11.33
N TYR A 12 -5.02 14.31 10.25
CA TYR A 12 -4.27 13.69 9.14
C TYR A 12 -3.20 14.64 8.54
N GLU A 13 -3.42 15.96 8.58
CA GLU A 13 -2.50 16.98 8.08
C GLU A 13 -1.18 17.03 8.86
N LYS A 14 -1.14 16.44 10.06
CA LYS A 14 0.10 16.28 10.85
C LYS A 14 0.84 14.98 10.52
N SER A 15 0.33 14.16 9.60
CA SER A 15 0.97 12.89 9.21
C SER A 15 2.09 13.11 8.19
N LYS A 16 3.08 12.22 8.14
CA LYS A 16 4.08 12.20 7.07
C LYS A 16 3.40 11.86 5.74
N MET A 17 2.51 10.88 5.75
CA MET A 17 1.83 10.33 4.56
C MET A 17 0.89 11.32 3.87
N PHE A 18 0.26 12.26 4.58
CA PHE A 18 -0.74 13.15 4.00
C PHE A 18 -0.51 14.65 4.21
N SER A 19 0.46 15.08 5.04
CA SER A 19 0.72 16.52 5.27
C SER A 19 1.09 17.30 4.01
N LYS A 20 1.65 16.63 3.01
CA LYS A 20 2.04 17.24 1.71
C LYS A 20 1.19 16.73 0.55
N ALA A 21 0.09 16.04 0.82
CA ALA A 21 -0.83 15.61 -0.21
C ALA A 21 -1.45 16.83 -0.90
N PRO A 22 -1.47 16.90 -2.24
CA PRO A 22 -2.24 17.92 -2.93
C PRO A 22 -3.72 17.84 -2.56
N ASP A 23 -4.40 18.99 -2.51
CA ASP A 23 -5.84 19.06 -2.18
C ASP A 23 -6.70 18.16 -3.07
N GLU A 24 -6.32 18.01 -4.34
CA GLU A 24 -6.96 17.09 -5.28
C GLU A 24 -6.92 15.64 -4.77
N ILE A 25 -5.76 15.18 -4.28
CA ILE A 25 -5.59 13.81 -3.75
C ILE A 25 -6.46 13.61 -2.51
N ILE A 26 -6.47 14.58 -1.60
CA ILE A 26 -7.32 14.54 -0.40
C ILE A 26 -8.80 14.51 -0.77
N SER A 27 -9.21 15.33 -1.74
CA SER A 27 -10.59 15.38 -2.24
C SER A 27 -11.02 14.05 -2.88
N ILE A 28 -10.16 13.47 -3.72
CA ILE A 28 -10.40 12.17 -4.34
C ILE A 28 -10.58 11.09 -3.27
N LEU A 29 -9.66 10.98 -2.31
CA LEU A 29 -9.75 10.00 -1.23
C LEU A 29 -11.06 10.13 -0.45
N LYS A 30 -11.46 11.36 -0.09
CA LYS A 30 -12.68 11.60 0.69
C LYS A 30 -13.98 11.32 -0.08
N THR A 31 -14.00 11.43 -1.40
CA THR A 31 -15.25 11.50 -2.18
C THR A 31 -15.43 10.39 -3.21
N LYS A 32 -14.39 9.60 -3.49
CA LYS A 32 -14.41 8.57 -4.54
C LYS A 32 -14.08 7.20 -3.97
N ASN A 33 -14.64 6.15 -4.58
CA ASN A 33 -14.28 4.77 -4.27
C ASN A 33 -13.02 4.38 -5.08
N VAL A 34 -11.85 4.66 -4.53
CA VAL A 34 -10.54 4.55 -5.21
C VAL A 34 -9.54 3.64 -4.49
N THR A 35 -9.93 3.07 -3.35
CA THR A 35 -9.09 2.18 -2.54
C THR A 35 -9.62 0.76 -2.62
N TYR A 36 -8.85 -0.15 -3.20
CA TYR A 36 -9.26 -1.54 -3.30
C TYR A 36 -9.00 -2.31 -1.99
N ASN A 37 -10.08 -2.80 -1.36
CA ASN A 37 -10.04 -3.55 -0.11
C ASN A 37 -10.29 -5.04 -0.37
N PHE A 38 -9.28 -5.89 -0.15
CA PHE A 38 -9.37 -7.35 -0.32
C PHE A 38 -8.76 -8.11 0.85
N HIS A 39 -9.46 -8.07 1.99
CA HIS A 39 -9.03 -8.68 3.25
C HIS A 39 -10.23 -9.27 4.00
N GLN A 40 -9.96 -10.19 4.93
CA GLN A 40 -10.95 -10.82 5.80
C GLN A 40 -10.81 -10.41 7.28
N CYS A 41 -9.67 -9.81 7.64
CA CYS A 41 -9.34 -9.41 8.98
C CYS A 41 -8.88 -7.96 8.98
N CYS A 42 -9.21 -7.24 10.05
CA CYS A 42 -8.96 -5.81 10.14
C CYS A 42 -8.48 -5.45 11.56
N LEU A 43 -7.72 -4.37 11.65
CA LEU A 43 -7.34 -3.76 12.92
C LEU A 43 -8.28 -2.58 13.21
N THR A 44 -8.80 -2.52 14.44
CA THR A 44 -9.64 -1.40 14.89
C THR A 44 -8.87 -0.53 15.87
N GLU A 45 -9.30 0.71 16.03
CA GLU A 45 -8.72 1.59 17.05
C GLU A 45 -8.85 0.99 18.46
N LYS A 46 -9.96 0.31 18.75
CA LYS A 46 -10.17 -0.42 20.01
C LYS A 46 -9.05 -1.44 20.25
N THR A 47 -8.64 -2.17 19.22
CA THR A 47 -7.51 -3.11 19.29
C THR A 47 -6.20 -2.35 19.59
N PHE A 48 -5.94 -1.22 18.93
CA PHE A 48 -4.76 -0.39 19.18
C PHE A 48 -4.70 0.11 20.62
N ARG A 49 -5.83 0.59 21.16
CA ARG A 49 -5.95 1.03 22.56
C ARG A 49 -5.68 -0.12 23.53
N ARG A 50 -6.29 -1.29 23.29
CA ARG A 50 -6.10 -2.49 24.13
C ARG A 50 -4.63 -2.91 24.20
N HIS A 51 -3.90 -2.81 23.09
CA HIS A 51 -2.49 -3.18 23.01
C HIS A 51 -1.52 -2.01 23.21
N LYS A 52 -2.01 -0.82 23.61
CA LYS A 52 -1.22 0.38 23.90
C LYS A 52 -0.33 0.84 22.74
N LEU A 53 -0.81 0.70 21.49
CA LEU A 53 -0.05 1.03 20.28
C LEU A 53 -0.16 2.50 19.83
N LEU A 54 -1.18 3.22 20.28
CA LEU A 54 -1.42 4.62 19.87
C LEU A 54 -0.27 5.62 20.14
N PRO A 55 0.59 5.46 21.17
CA PRO A 55 1.74 6.35 21.34
C PRO A 55 2.79 6.20 20.21
N GLU A 56 2.90 5.00 19.64
CA GLU A 56 3.91 4.68 18.62
C GLU A 56 3.35 4.75 17.20
N TRP A 57 2.03 4.60 17.05
CA TRP A 57 1.36 4.58 15.76
C TRP A 57 0.27 5.62 15.69
N LYS A 58 0.37 6.48 14.68
CA LYS A 58 -0.66 7.42 14.29
C LYS A 58 -1.57 6.74 13.28
N ILE A 59 -2.84 6.57 13.63
CA ILE A 59 -3.90 6.23 12.68
C ILE A 59 -4.13 7.46 11.80
N THR A 60 -4.14 7.29 10.49
CA THR A 60 -4.28 8.40 9.53
C THR A 60 -5.62 8.34 8.79
N SER A 61 -6.16 7.15 8.58
CA SER A 61 -7.51 6.97 8.07
C SER A 61 -8.18 5.69 8.58
N THR A 62 -9.50 5.69 8.52
CA THR A 62 -10.36 4.52 8.72
C THR A 62 -11.22 4.26 7.47
N ASP A 63 -11.76 3.04 7.39
CA ASP A 63 -12.78 2.60 6.43
C ASP A 63 -13.87 1.85 7.22
N GLU A 64 -15.06 1.69 6.63
CA GLU A 64 -16.14 0.89 7.20
C GLU A 64 -16.44 -0.37 6.37
N ASP A 65 -16.58 -1.52 7.01
CA ASP A 65 -17.01 -2.75 6.35
C ASP A 65 -18.52 -2.75 6.02
N ILE A 66 -19.03 -3.83 5.42
CA ILE A 66 -20.46 -3.94 5.07
C ILE A 66 -21.40 -3.96 6.28
N ASN A 67 -20.87 -4.27 7.45
CA ASN A 67 -21.61 -4.33 8.71
C ASN A 67 -21.46 -3.02 9.51
N GLY A 68 -20.79 -2.01 8.95
CA GLY A 68 -20.52 -0.74 9.62
C GLY A 68 -19.42 -0.82 10.68
N ILE A 69 -18.57 -1.85 10.64
CA ILE A 69 -17.40 -1.93 11.53
C ILE A 69 -16.32 -1.03 10.96
N GLU A 70 -15.99 0.03 11.71
CA GLU A 70 -14.86 0.89 11.41
C GLU A 70 -13.53 0.17 11.69
N PHE A 71 -12.63 0.21 10.72
CA PHE A 71 -11.27 -0.32 10.82
C PHE A 71 -10.23 0.66 10.29
N ILE A 72 -8.99 0.50 10.75
CA ILE A 72 -7.85 1.31 10.34
C ILE A 72 -7.51 0.99 8.88
N SER A 73 -7.59 1.99 7.99
CA SER A 73 -7.29 1.84 6.57
C SER A 73 -5.90 2.36 6.20
N SER A 74 -5.36 3.32 6.97
CA SER A 74 -3.94 3.70 6.91
C SER A 74 -3.42 4.16 8.27
N MET A 75 -2.11 3.97 8.47
CA MET A 75 -1.38 4.40 9.66
C MET A 75 0.10 4.59 9.37
N GLU A 76 0.78 5.28 10.29
CA GLU A 76 2.22 5.49 10.24
C GLU A 76 2.83 5.50 11.65
N ASN A 77 4.10 5.12 11.75
CA ASN A 77 4.81 5.20 13.01
C ASN A 77 5.19 6.66 13.33
N THR A 78 5.01 7.06 14.58
CA THR A 78 5.25 8.44 15.03
C THR A 78 6.73 8.81 14.96
N ARG A 79 7.63 7.84 15.19
CA ARG A 79 9.08 8.06 15.20
C ARG A 79 9.76 7.61 13.90
N TYR A 80 9.52 6.37 13.48
CA TYR A 80 10.22 5.74 12.36
C TYR A 80 9.47 5.94 11.03
N PRO A 81 10.14 5.81 9.87
CA PRO A 81 9.49 5.87 8.56
C PRO A 81 8.81 4.54 8.22
N PHE A 82 7.90 4.08 9.09
CA PHE A 82 7.08 2.89 8.87
C PHE A 82 5.65 3.31 8.55
N TYR A 83 5.10 2.72 7.51
CA TYR A 83 3.81 3.07 6.93
C TYR A 83 3.01 1.80 6.69
N GLY A 84 1.68 1.88 6.86
CA GLY A 84 0.79 0.77 6.59
C GLY A 84 -0.48 1.25 5.91
N THR A 85 -0.92 0.51 4.90
CA THR A 85 -2.24 0.62 4.28
C THR A 85 -2.93 -0.74 4.37
N GLN A 86 -4.22 -0.75 4.71
CA GLN A 86 -5.02 -1.97 4.70
C GLN A 86 -5.55 -2.29 3.30
N PHE A 87 -5.76 -1.25 2.49
CA PHE A 87 -6.10 -1.35 1.07
C PHE A 87 -4.84 -1.57 0.21
N HIS A 88 -5.08 -1.90 -1.07
CA HIS A 88 -4.07 -2.24 -2.07
C HIS A 88 -3.93 -1.12 -3.12
N PRO A 89 -3.08 -0.11 -2.89
CA PRO A 89 -2.88 0.97 -3.85
C PRO A 89 -2.29 0.49 -5.18
N GLU A 90 -1.55 -0.62 -5.21
CA GLU A 90 -0.91 -1.14 -6.42
C GLU A 90 -1.92 -1.64 -7.46
N LYS A 91 -3.08 -2.13 -7.01
CA LYS A 91 -4.00 -2.89 -7.87
C LYS A 91 -4.68 -2.03 -8.93
N ASN A 92 -4.96 -0.75 -8.63
CA ASN A 92 -5.66 0.13 -9.57
C ASN A 92 -4.91 0.31 -10.90
N LEU A 93 -3.57 0.23 -10.87
CA LEU A 93 -2.73 0.41 -12.06
C LEU A 93 -2.41 -0.89 -12.79
N PHE A 94 -2.30 -2.00 -12.06
CA PHE A 94 -1.60 -3.18 -12.57
C PHE A 94 -2.45 -4.45 -12.62
N GLU A 95 -3.63 -4.49 -12.00
CA GLU A 95 -4.40 -5.74 -11.84
C GLU A 95 -5.80 -5.64 -12.43
N PHE A 96 -6.13 -6.45 -13.44
CA PHE A 96 -7.32 -6.27 -14.29
C PHE A 96 -8.30 -7.44 -14.24
N LYS A 97 -8.18 -8.33 -13.25
CA LYS A 97 -9.12 -9.44 -13.07
C LYS A 97 -10.56 -8.91 -13.00
N ALA A 98 -11.38 -9.36 -13.95
CA ALA A 98 -12.79 -9.01 -14.01
C ALA A 98 -13.58 -9.56 -12.81
N GLY A 99 -14.65 -8.85 -12.44
CA GLY A 99 -15.62 -9.32 -11.44
C GLY A 99 -15.21 -9.19 -9.98
N ILE A 100 -14.02 -8.64 -9.68
CA ILE A 100 -13.57 -8.42 -8.30
C ILE A 100 -13.59 -6.95 -7.87
N GLY A 101 -13.96 -6.03 -8.76
CA GLY A 101 -14.26 -4.63 -8.41
C GLY A 101 -13.04 -3.75 -8.12
N ILE A 102 -11.90 -3.99 -8.77
CA ILE A 102 -10.74 -3.09 -8.68
C ILE A 102 -11.07 -1.77 -9.39
N PRO A 103 -10.86 -0.60 -8.75
CA PRO A 103 -11.14 0.68 -9.37
C PRO A 103 -10.01 1.07 -10.35
N HIS A 104 -10.39 1.40 -11.58
CA HIS A 104 -9.47 1.79 -12.67
C HIS A 104 -9.74 3.20 -13.22
N SER A 105 -10.48 4.04 -12.47
CA SER A 105 -10.73 5.41 -12.89
C SER A 105 -9.46 6.25 -12.88
N VAL A 106 -9.48 7.40 -13.56
CA VAL A 106 -8.34 8.35 -13.56
C VAL A 106 -7.98 8.77 -12.13
N GLU A 107 -8.98 8.92 -11.26
CA GLU A 107 -8.78 9.23 -9.85
C GLU A 107 -8.09 8.07 -9.11
N ALA A 108 -8.49 6.83 -9.36
CA ALA A 108 -7.86 5.64 -8.77
C ALA A 108 -6.38 5.52 -9.18
N VAL A 109 -6.07 5.82 -10.44
CA VAL A 109 -4.70 5.91 -10.99
C VAL A 109 -3.89 6.99 -10.26
N LYS A 110 -4.46 8.18 -10.05
CA LYS A 110 -3.79 9.27 -9.32
C LYS A 110 -3.46 8.88 -7.88
N ILE A 111 -4.37 8.18 -7.20
CA ILE A 111 -4.14 7.70 -5.83
C ILE A 111 -2.98 6.70 -5.77
N SER A 112 -2.95 5.72 -6.65
CA SER A 112 -1.85 4.75 -6.71
C SER A 112 -0.50 5.43 -6.94
N GLN A 113 -0.45 6.37 -7.88
CA GLN A 113 0.76 7.14 -8.16
C GLN A 113 1.20 7.99 -6.96
N TYR A 114 0.25 8.60 -6.24
CA TYR A 114 0.55 9.37 -5.03
C TYR A 114 1.25 8.52 -3.97
N PHE A 115 0.70 7.35 -3.62
CA PHE A 115 1.30 6.47 -2.62
C PHE A 115 2.69 5.97 -3.03
N ALA A 116 2.87 5.63 -4.31
CA ALA A 116 4.18 5.25 -4.85
C ALA A 116 5.18 6.39 -4.75
N ASN A 117 4.81 7.61 -5.16
CA ASN A 117 5.67 8.79 -5.08
C ASN A 117 6.07 9.09 -3.63
N PHE A 118 5.11 9.10 -2.71
CA PHE A 118 5.37 9.30 -1.30
C PHE A 118 6.39 8.29 -0.75
N PHE A 119 6.18 6.99 -0.99
CA PHE A 119 7.08 5.96 -0.47
C PHE A 119 8.48 6.06 -1.07
N VAL A 120 8.60 6.31 -2.37
CA VAL A 120 9.91 6.48 -3.01
C VAL A 120 10.62 7.75 -2.51
N GLU A 121 9.91 8.83 -2.20
CA GLU A 121 10.49 10.01 -1.53
C GLU A 121 11.04 9.68 -0.14
N GLU A 122 10.40 8.81 0.64
CA GLU A 122 10.96 8.33 1.91
C GLU A 122 12.24 7.49 1.70
N CYS A 123 12.26 6.65 0.66
CA CYS A 123 13.46 5.89 0.29
C CYS A 123 14.64 6.79 -0.12
N ARG A 124 14.40 7.97 -0.72
CA ARG A 124 15.47 8.92 -1.08
C ARG A 124 16.18 9.56 0.12
N LYS A 125 15.63 9.43 1.33
CA LYS A 125 16.20 10.03 2.55
C LYS A 125 17.34 9.22 3.17
N ASN A 126 17.67 8.06 2.61
CA ASN A 126 18.83 7.27 3.02
C ASN A 126 19.91 7.25 1.92
N ALA A 127 21.15 7.02 2.31
CA ALA A 127 22.31 6.99 1.42
C ALA A 127 22.81 5.56 1.15
N ASN A 128 21.94 4.55 1.37
CA ASN A 128 22.30 3.16 1.10
C ASN A 128 22.53 2.97 -0.39
N ARG A 129 23.48 2.09 -0.71
CA ARG A 129 23.90 1.76 -2.07
C ARG A 129 24.53 0.39 -2.06
N PHE A 130 24.54 -0.26 -3.22
CA PHE A 130 25.32 -1.47 -3.41
C PHE A 130 26.83 -1.17 -3.24
N PRO A 131 27.62 -2.12 -2.72
CA PRO A 131 29.08 -2.02 -2.66
C PRO A 131 29.73 -1.74 -4.01
N ASP A 132 29.18 -2.32 -5.08
CA ASP A 132 29.64 -2.17 -6.46
C ASP A 132 28.50 -2.36 -7.47
N HIS A 133 28.76 -1.97 -8.73
CA HIS A 133 27.79 -2.03 -9.81
C HIS A 133 27.46 -3.44 -10.30
N ASP A 134 28.36 -4.41 -10.14
CA ASP A 134 28.13 -5.77 -10.62
C ASP A 134 27.16 -6.48 -9.68
N LEU A 135 27.30 -6.28 -8.36
CA LEU A 135 26.35 -6.75 -7.37
C LEU A 135 24.96 -6.12 -7.56
N GLU A 136 24.89 -4.82 -7.82
CA GLU A 136 23.63 -4.16 -8.16
C GLU A 136 22.95 -4.86 -9.35
N LYS A 137 23.65 -4.97 -10.48
CA LYS A 137 23.09 -5.53 -11.73
C LYS A 137 22.53 -6.94 -11.55
N ARG A 138 23.20 -7.82 -10.80
CA ARG A 138 22.75 -9.20 -10.59
C ARG A 138 21.62 -9.37 -9.56
N THR A 139 21.36 -8.34 -8.74
CA THR A 139 20.33 -8.40 -7.68
C THR A 139 19.00 -7.78 -8.11
N LEU A 140 19.00 -6.85 -9.07
CA LEU A 140 17.79 -6.17 -9.51
C LEU A 140 16.73 -7.15 -10.07
N ILE A 141 15.46 -6.76 -9.94
CA ILE A 141 14.30 -7.55 -10.40
C ILE A 141 14.33 -7.86 -11.91
N TYR A 142 15.08 -7.07 -12.69
CA TYR A 142 15.25 -7.25 -14.13
C TYR A 142 15.87 -8.60 -14.54
N ASN A 143 16.53 -9.29 -13.62
CA ASN A 143 17.10 -10.63 -13.86
C ASN A 143 16.07 -11.76 -13.82
N TYR A 144 14.82 -11.45 -13.48
CA TYR A 144 13.77 -12.43 -13.28
C TYR A 144 12.64 -12.20 -14.28
N GLN A 145 11.98 -13.30 -14.66
CA GLN A 145 10.83 -13.26 -15.57
C GLN A 145 9.57 -13.63 -14.79
N PRO A 146 8.54 -12.76 -14.78
CA PRO A 146 7.29 -13.10 -14.16
C PRO A 146 6.49 -14.07 -15.05
N ILE A 147 5.63 -14.86 -14.43
CA ILE A 147 4.73 -15.79 -15.11
C ILE A 147 3.34 -15.14 -15.21
N TYR A 148 2.69 -15.23 -16.37
CA TYR A 148 1.30 -14.80 -16.53
C TYR A 148 0.37 -15.77 -15.80
N THR A 149 -0.17 -15.34 -14.66
CA THR A 149 -1.05 -16.12 -13.79
C THR A 149 -2.52 -15.76 -13.93
N GLY A 150 -2.83 -14.60 -14.53
CA GLY A 150 -4.21 -14.17 -14.81
C GLY A 150 -4.99 -15.17 -15.67
N ILE A 151 -4.32 -15.81 -16.65
CA ILE A 151 -4.90 -16.86 -17.51
C ILE A 151 -5.49 -18.04 -16.73
N ASN A 152 -4.91 -18.34 -15.57
CA ASN A 152 -5.34 -19.44 -14.70
C ASN A 152 -6.30 -18.96 -13.60
N GLY A 153 -6.88 -17.77 -13.75
CA GLY A 153 -7.85 -17.22 -12.83
C GLY A 153 -7.24 -16.62 -11.55
N SER A 154 -5.93 -16.38 -11.50
CA SER A 154 -5.34 -15.68 -10.35
C SER A 154 -5.89 -14.26 -10.20
N VAL A 155 -5.82 -13.71 -8.97
CA VAL A 155 -6.11 -12.28 -8.67
C VAL A 155 -4.95 -11.33 -8.99
N TYR A 156 -3.90 -11.89 -9.57
CA TYR A 156 -2.73 -11.18 -10.06
C TYR A 156 -2.53 -11.54 -11.54
N GLU A 157 -2.31 -10.55 -12.39
CA GLU A 157 -1.95 -10.75 -13.79
C GLU A 157 -0.65 -11.55 -13.85
N GLN A 158 0.37 -11.10 -13.12
CA GLN A 158 1.70 -11.67 -13.17
C GLN A 158 2.28 -11.92 -11.77
N LYS A 159 3.12 -12.94 -11.64
CA LYS A 159 3.86 -13.24 -10.41
C LYS A 159 5.31 -13.61 -10.71
N TYR A 160 6.22 -13.11 -9.89
CA TYR A 160 7.57 -13.65 -9.79
C TYR A 160 7.56 -14.85 -8.85
N VAL A 161 8.15 -15.96 -9.28
CA VAL A 161 8.28 -17.19 -8.49
C VAL A 161 9.77 -17.47 -8.34
N PHE A 162 10.23 -17.60 -7.10
CA PHE A 162 11.62 -17.82 -6.76
C PHE A 162 11.77 -19.21 -6.13
N ALA A 163 12.75 -19.98 -6.59
CA ALA A 163 13.15 -21.20 -5.93
C ALA A 163 13.99 -20.86 -4.69
N LYS A 164 14.09 -21.81 -3.74
CA LYS A 164 14.97 -21.64 -2.58
C LYS A 164 16.41 -21.33 -3.00
N SER A 165 16.90 -21.97 -4.05
CA SER A 165 18.23 -21.74 -4.62
C SER A 165 18.46 -20.33 -5.18
N ASP A 166 17.39 -19.58 -5.51
CA ASP A 166 17.53 -18.20 -5.97
C ASP A 166 17.88 -17.24 -4.83
N SER A 167 17.52 -17.58 -3.59
CA SER A 167 17.92 -16.83 -2.38
C SER A 167 19.36 -17.13 -1.91
N GLU A 168 19.92 -18.25 -2.33
CA GLU A 168 21.28 -18.68 -1.98
C GLU A 168 22.34 -18.08 -2.94
N LYS A 169 21.96 -17.73 -4.17
CA LYS A 169 22.82 -17.00 -5.12
C LYS A 169 23.07 -15.54 -4.72
N SER A 170 22.34 -15.04 -3.73
CA SER A 170 22.44 -13.67 -3.22
C SER A 170 23.15 -13.57 -1.87
N GLU A 171 23.89 -14.60 -1.43
CA GLU A 171 24.74 -14.48 -0.24
C GLU A 171 25.72 -13.31 -0.44
N LEU A 172 25.50 -12.28 0.39
CA LEU A 172 26.29 -11.07 0.60
C LEU A 172 27.63 -11.39 1.25
#